data_AF-A0A347VTJ5-F1
#
_entry.id   AF-A0A347VTJ5-F1
#
_cell.length_a   1.000
_cell.length_b   1.000
_cell.length_c   1.000
_cell.angle_alpha   90.00
_cell.angle_beta   90.00
_cell.angle_gamma   90.00
#
_symmetry.space_group_name_H-M   'P 1'
#
loop_
_entity.id
_entity.type
_entity.pdbx_description
1 polymer ?
#
loop_
_entity_poly.entity_id
_entity_poly.type
_entity_poly.pdbx_seq_one_letter_code
_entity_poly.pdbx_strand_id
1 'polypeptide(L)'
;MNNFVKILEKMKYLQECKKVLPFETLGRSLAYNCYTPRLNFADLQILKSYQKVTMNLNDIENLLQNSTNIESNVFDFLESNNVDSNNISKNENKVIIFLQDSISQNDIQNDNFIESSKEDSLKFIESNRTNSQDFLESKNLDSVKFIESNPNKNPINIIDSISMLRRLTPYFITFDSIIIDCYQVLEIAIAGADMFIFDYRIFSEFCEILCYLDSKNMSLDSINLSNFNTQNFKQDSKQDFKHAFNQDCQHDFSQKIKNFSQNNELEIANLTSNLASEILNLANNLALIPIFKIHSQSDIESISKIYNIECIICDKKLENLEPYINLNQTKKL
;
A
#
# COMPACT_ATOMS: atom_id res chain seq x y z
N MET A 1 11.91 -5.32 6.98
CA MET A 1 12.83 -5.22 5.83
C MET A 1 13.16 -3.74 5.62
N ASN A 2 14.39 -3.36 5.29
CA ASN A 2 14.79 -1.95 5.18
C ASN A 2 14.12 -1.27 3.96
N ASN A 3 13.45 -0.13 4.14
CA ASN A 3 12.77 0.63 3.08
C ASN A 3 13.66 0.86 1.85
N PHE A 4 14.95 1.14 2.08
CA PHE A 4 15.95 1.33 1.02
C PHE A 4 15.97 0.17 0.02
N VAL A 5 15.88 -1.07 0.50
CA VAL A 5 15.93 -2.26 -0.37
C VAL A 5 14.68 -2.32 -1.24
N LYS A 6 13.51 -2.11 -0.63
CA LYS A 6 12.22 -2.11 -1.33
C LYS A 6 12.15 -1.01 -2.39
N ILE A 7 12.66 0.18 -2.08
CA ILE A 7 12.73 1.30 -3.03
C ILE A 7 13.63 0.94 -4.21
N LEU A 8 14.83 0.41 -3.96
CA LEU A 8 15.76 0.01 -5.03
C LEU A 8 15.19 -1.11 -5.90
N GLU A 9 14.53 -2.10 -5.31
CA GLU A 9 13.79 -3.15 -6.04
C GLU A 9 12.73 -2.53 -6.94
N LYS A 10 11.95 -1.56 -6.41
CA LYS A 10 10.92 -0.86 -7.17
C LYS A 10 11.50 -0.02 -8.31
N MET A 11 12.60 0.69 -8.09
CA MET A 11 13.30 1.46 -9.13
C MET A 11 13.73 0.56 -10.30
N LYS A 12 14.33 -0.61 -10.00
CA LYS A 12 14.75 -1.56 -11.05
C LYS A 12 13.56 -2.13 -11.81
N TYR A 13 12.51 -2.51 -11.10
CA TYR A 13 11.27 -2.96 -11.70
C TYR A 13 10.71 -1.90 -12.68
N LEU A 14 10.66 -0.63 -12.28
CA LEU A 14 10.16 0.45 -13.14
C LEU A 14 11.05 0.69 -14.36
N GLN A 15 12.37 0.56 -14.22
CA GLN A 15 13.29 0.66 -15.34
C GLN A 15 13.01 -0.43 -16.39
N GLU A 16 12.72 -1.66 -15.96
CA GLU A 16 12.34 -2.76 -16.87
C GLU A 16 10.95 -2.53 -17.50
N CYS A 17 9.95 -2.12 -16.71
CA CYS A 17 8.62 -1.79 -17.22
C CYS A 17 8.67 -0.72 -18.32
N LYS A 18 9.42 0.36 -18.10
CA LYS A 18 9.58 1.46 -19.08
C LYS A 18 10.29 1.03 -20.36
N LYS A 19 11.14 0.00 -20.32
CA LYS A 19 11.75 -0.60 -21.53
C LYS A 19 10.73 -1.37 -22.36
N VAL A 20 9.84 -2.10 -21.69
CA VAL A 20 8.81 -2.93 -22.35
C VAL A 20 7.68 -2.05 -22.90
N LEU A 21 7.18 -1.13 -22.07
CA LEU A 21 6.09 -0.23 -22.43
C LEU A 21 6.48 1.20 -22.01
N PRO A 22 7.01 2.03 -22.92
CA PRO A 22 7.37 3.40 -22.61
C PRO A 22 6.19 4.24 -22.11
N PHE A 23 6.47 5.26 -21.30
CA PHE A 23 5.46 6.09 -20.65
C PHE A 23 4.44 6.70 -21.63
N GLU A 24 4.90 7.19 -22.77
CA GLU A 24 4.03 7.78 -23.81
C GLU A 24 3.10 6.74 -24.43
N THR A 25 3.59 5.51 -24.61
CA THR A 25 2.79 4.40 -25.14
C THR A 25 1.77 3.95 -24.10
N LEU A 26 2.16 3.86 -22.83
CA LEU A 26 1.25 3.60 -21.71
C LEU A 26 0.16 4.67 -21.65
N GLY A 27 0.51 5.95 -21.83
CA GLY A 27 -0.44 7.07 -21.81
C GLY A 27 -1.51 6.98 -22.88
N ARG A 28 -1.17 6.42 -24.05
CA ARG A 28 -2.15 6.17 -25.12
C ARG A 28 -3.16 5.08 -24.73
N SER A 29 -2.79 4.16 -23.84
CA SER A 29 -3.70 3.13 -23.33
C SER A 29 -4.84 3.71 -22.49
N LEU A 30 -4.68 4.91 -21.90
CA LEU A 30 -5.79 5.61 -21.23
C LEU A 30 -6.95 5.90 -22.17
N ALA A 31 -6.70 6.17 -23.46
CA ALA A 31 -7.77 6.41 -24.43
C ALA A 31 -8.67 5.18 -24.65
N TYR A 32 -8.17 3.99 -24.30
CA TYR A 32 -8.91 2.73 -24.35
C TYR A 32 -9.41 2.28 -22.97
N ASN A 33 -9.13 3.05 -21.92
CA ASN A 33 -9.63 2.76 -20.59
C ASN A 33 -11.14 3.04 -20.54
N CYS A 34 -11.93 1.99 -20.34
CA CYS A 34 -13.37 2.11 -20.20
C CYS A 34 -13.82 2.49 -18.78
N TYR A 35 -12.89 2.59 -17.82
CA TYR A 35 -13.19 2.94 -16.44
C TYR A 35 -12.91 4.42 -16.20
N THR A 36 -13.98 5.20 -16.08
CA THR A 36 -13.88 6.52 -15.48
C THR A 36 -13.69 6.38 -13.97
N PRO A 37 -12.89 7.27 -13.33
CA PRO A 37 -12.87 7.39 -11.88
C PRO A 37 -14.29 7.50 -11.34
N ARG A 38 -14.62 6.71 -10.30
CA ARG A 38 -15.97 6.68 -9.72
C ARG A 38 -16.15 7.69 -8.62
N LEU A 39 -15.05 8.11 -8.02
CA LEU A 39 -15.04 8.94 -6.82
C LEU A 39 -15.14 10.40 -7.21
N ASN A 40 -16.16 11.09 -6.73
CA ASN A 40 -16.23 12.54 -6.81
C ASN A 40 -15.74 13.16 -5.48
N PHE A 41 -15.29 14.41 -5.51
CA PHE A 41 -14.82 15.10 -4.30
C PHE A 41 -15.87 15.21 -3.17
N ALA A 42 -17.16 15.14 -3.49
CA ALA A 42 -18.21 15.13 -2.46
C ALA A 42 -18.30 13.77 -1.74
N ASP A 43 -17.98 12.66 -2.42
CA ASP A 43 -17.93 11.32 -1.84
C ASP A 43 -16.79 11.20 -0.81
N LEU A 44 -15.73 12.00 -0.99
CA LEU A 44 -14.62 12.07 -0.02
C LEU A 44 -15.15 12.37 1.37
N GLN A 45 -16.01 13.38 1.57
CA GLN A 45 -16.53 13.77 2.90
C GLN A 45 -17.21 12.64 3.68
N ILE A 46 -17.58 11.54 3.01
CA ILE A 46 -18.26 10.37 3.61
C ILE A 46 -17.25 9.27 4.02
N LEU A 47 -15.98 9.33 3.58
CA LEU A 47 -14.96 8.29 3.78
C LEU A 47 -14.68 7.95 5.24
N LYS A 48 -14.91 8.88 6.19
CA LYS A 48 -14.80 8.59 7.64
C LYS A 48 -15.68 7.44 8.11
N SER A 49 -16.74 7.13 7.37
CA SER A 49 -17.70 6.08 7.68
C SER A 49 -17.53 4.82 6.83
N TYR A 50 -16.48 4.74 6.01
CA TYR A 50 -16.23 3.58 5.17
C TYR A 50 -15.53 2.48 5.94
N GLN A 51 -15.93 1.26 5.65
CA GLN A 51 -15.28 0.06 6.10
C GLN A 51 -14.08 -0.25 5.19
N LYS A 52 -12.92 -0.44 5.83
CA LYS A 52 -11.68 -0.84 5.16
C LYS A 52 -11.66 -2.35 5.02
N VAL A 53 -11.54 -2.84 3.79
CA VAL A 53 -11.22 -4.24 3.51
C VAL A 53 -9.87 -4.29 2.83
N THR A 54 -8.93 -5.05 3.39
CA THR A 54 -7.59 -5.23 2.80
C THR A 54 -7.54 -6.58 2.11
N MET A 55 -7.06 -6.60 0.88
CA MET A 55 -6.87 -7.81 0.10
C MET A 55 -5.41 -7.90 -0.36
N ASN A 56 -4.82 -9.07 -0.16
CA ASN A 56 -3.55 -9.44 -0.78
C ASN A 56 -3.80 -10.25 -2.09
N LEU A 57 -2.73 -10.51 -2.84
CA LEU A 57 -2.81 -11.26 -4.10
C LEU A 57 -3.37 -12.69 -3.92
N ASN A 58 -3.04 -13.36 -2.81
CA ASN A 58 -3.54 -14.71 -2.54
C ASN A 58 -5.06 -14.69 -2.31
N ASP A 59 -5.58 -13.68 -1.63
CA ASP A 59 -7.02 -13.51 -1.40
C ASP A 59 -7.76 -13.39 -2.74
N ILE A 60 -7.20 -12.62 -3.67
CA ILE A 60 -7.74 -12.43 -5.03
C ILE A 60 -7.63 -13.73 -5.83
N GLU A 61 -6.50 -14.41 -5.79
CA GLU A 61 -6.34 -15.71 -6.45
C GLU A 61 -7.36 -16.73 -5.94
N ASN A 62 -7.59 -16.78 -4.63
CA ASN A 62 -8.59 -17.66 -4.02
C ASN A 62 -10.01 -17.31 -4.45
N LEU A 63 -10.34 -16.02 -4.50
CA LEU A 63 -11.62 -15.51 -5.03
C LEU A 63 -11.87 -15.97 -6.47
N LEU A 64 -10.84 -15.91 -7.31
CA LEU A 64 -10.94 -16.26 -8.73
C LEU A 64 -11.00 -17.76 -8.98
N GLN A 65 -10.38 -18.58 -8.13
CA GLN A 65 -10.35 -20.04 -8.30
C GLN A 65 -11.71 -20.69 -8.02
N ASN A 66 -12.58 -20.08 -7.21
CA ASN A 66 -13.90 -20.63 -6.83
C ASN A 66 -15.03 -20.34 -7.83
N SER A 67 -14.68 -20.23 -9.11
CA SER A 67 -15.35 -19.58 -10.27
C SER A 67 -16.81 -19.87 -10.67
N THR A 68 -17.62 -20.62 -9.93
CA THR A 68 -19.00 -20.89 -10.40
C THR A 68 -19.96 -19.70 -10.27
N ASN A 69 -19.68 -18.71 -9.40
CA ASN A 69 -20.31 -17.39 -9.36
C ASN A 69 -19.34 -16.37 -8.76
N ILE A 70 -18.46 -15.80 -9.60
CA ILE A 70 -17.40 -14.89 -9.14
C ILE A 70 -17.97 -13.65 -8.43
N GLU A 71 -19.07 -13.08 -8.94
CA GLU A 71 -19.69 -11.90 -8.33
C GLU A 71 -20.19 -12.19 -6.91
N SER A 72 -20.98 -13.26 -6.72
CA SER A 72 -21.47 -13.62 -5.38
C SER A 72 -20.31 -13.93 -4.44
N ASN A 73 -19.27 -14.63 -4.90
CA ASN A 73 -18.12 -14.96 -4.07
C ASN A 73 -17.35 -13.73 -3.61
N VAL A 74 -17.22 -12.68 -4.44
CA VAL A 74 -16.56 -11.44 -4.05
C VAL A 74 -17.39 -10.72 -2.99
N PHE A 75 -18.71 -10.66 -3.14
CA PHE A 75 -19.59 -10.09 -2.10
C PHE A 75 -19.54 -10.91 -0.81
N ASP A 76 -19.65 -12.24 -0.89
CA ASP A 76 -19.60 -13.15 0.26
C ASP A 76 -18.25 -13.07 0.99
N PHE A 77 -17.14 -12.94 0.25
CA PHE A 77 -15.81 -12.73 0.83
C PHE A 77 -15.70 -11.38 1.52
N LEU A 78 -16.22 -10.32 0.91
CA LEU A 78 -16.24 -9.00 1.51
C LEU A 78 -17.10 -8.99 2.79
N GLU A 79 -18.25 -9.65 2.78
CA GLU A 79 -19.12 -9.78 3.96
C GLU A 79 -18.48 -10.63 5.06
N SER A 80 -17.83 -11.74 4.73
CA SER A 80 -17.22 -12.65 5.71
C SER A 80 -15.96 -12.08 6.37
N ASN A 81 -15.20 -11.23 5.66
CA ASN A 81 -14.05 -10.52 6.25
C ASN A 81 -14.47 -9.24 7.00
N ASN A 82 -15.72 -8.83 6.89
CA ASN A 82 -16.28 -7.72 7.64
C ASN A 82 -16.71 -8.22 9.04
N VAL A 83 -15.85 -8.01 10.03
CA VAL A 83 -15.98 -8.47 11.43
C VAL A 83 -17.25 -7.96 12.15
N ASP A 84 -17.93 -6.94 11.64
CA ASP A 84 -19.14 -6.35 12.25
C ASP A 84 -20.34 -6.31 11.28
N SER A 85 -20.84 -7.48 10.88
CA SER A 85 -21.99 -7.62 9.96
C SER A 85 -23.32 -7.06 10.50
N ASN A 86 -23.41 -6.73 11.79
CA ASN A 86 -24.65 -6.22 12.40
C ASN A 86 -25.01 -4.76 12.01
N ASN A 87 -24.10 -4.01 11.37
CA ASN A 87 -24.36 -2.62 10.94
C ASN A 87 -24.43 -2.41 9.42
N ILE A 88 -24.26 -3.47 8.62
CA ILE A 88 -24.19 -3.37 7.14
C ILE A 88 -25.56 -3.10 6.51
N SER A 89 -26.65 -3.37 7.23
CA SER A 89 -27.99 -3.55 6.63
C SER A 89 -28.70 -2.33 6.00
N LYS A 90 -28.10 -1.14 5.86
CA LYS A 90 -28.82 0.01 5.22
C LYS A 90 -28.01 1.00 4.37
N ASN A 91 -26.70 0.89 4.21
CA ASN A 91 -25.94 1.82 3.36
C ASN A 91 -24.97 1.05 2.45
N GLU A 92 -25.45 0.65 1.28
CA GLU A 92 -24.76 -0.17 0.27
C GLU A 92 -23.44 0.43 -0.28
N ASN A 93 -23.05 1.65 0.10
CA ASN A 93 -22.02 2.43 -0.59
C ASN A 93 -20.75 2.73 0.22
N LYS A 94 -20.43 1.96 1.27
CA LYS A 94 -19.38 2.34 2.25
C LYS A 94 -18.22 1.35 2.41
N VAL A 95 -17.74 0.71 1.34
CA VAL A 95 -16.57 -0.18 1.40
C VAL A 95 -15.44 0.35 0.52
N ILE A 96 -14.22 0.36 1.05
CA ILE A 96 -12.98 0.65 0.31
C ILE A 96 -12.13 -0.62 0.30
N ILE A 97 -11.73 -1.06 -0.89
CA ILE A 97 -10.83 -2.19 -1.07
C ILE A 97 -9.39 -1.66 -1.17
N PHE A 98 -8.54 -2.09 -0.24
CA PHE A 98 -7.10 -1.80 -0.25
C PHE A 98 -6.36 -2.98 -0.85
N LEU A 99 -5.68 -2.75 -1.98
CA LEU A 99 -4.88 -3.74 -2.67
C LEU A 99 -3.39 -3.50 -2.39
N GLN A 100 -2.76 -4.50 -1.79
CA GLN A 100 -1.36 -4.40 -1.36
C GLN A 100 -0.41 -5.16 -2.28
N ASP A 101 0.58 -4.43 -2.77
CA ASP A 101 1.70 -5.01 -3.51
C ASP A 101 2.55 -5.90 -2.58
N SER A 102 3.03 -7.02 -3.09
CA SER A 102 3.90 -7.96 -2.37
C SER A 102 5.10 -7.28 -1.68
N ILE A 103 5.62 -6.20 -2.27
CA ILE A 103 6.74 -5.42 -1.73
C ILE A 103 6.34 -4.66 -0.44
N SER A 104 5.06 -4.27 -0.28
CA SER A 104 4.56 -3.50 0.87
C SER A 104 4.09 -4.36 2.05
N GLN A 105 3.81 -5.66 1.84
CA GLN A 105 3.17 -6.54 2.84
C GLN A 105 3.93 -6.74 4.18
N ASN A 106 5.24 -6.50 4.23
CA ASN A 106 6.05 -6.79 5.42
C ASN A 106 5.94 -5.76 6.56
N ASP A 107 5.26 -4.62 6.38
CA ASP A 107 5.26 -3.55 7.38
C ASP A 107 4.03 -3.61 8.32
N ILE A 108 2.94 -4.25 7.90
CA ILE A 108 1.66 -4.19 8.62
C ILE A 108 1.52 -5.22 9.75
N GLN A 109 2.34 -6.27 9.77
CA GLN A 109 2.33 -7.20 10.90
C GLN A 109 2.74 -6.55 12.24
N ASN A 110 3.29 -5.32 12.21
CA ASN A 110 3.63 -4.55 13.40
C ASN A 110 2.71 -3.33 13.66
N ASP A 111 1.80 -3.01 12.74
CA ASP A 111 0.86 -1.92 12.93
C ASP A 111 -0.38 -2.45 13.64
N ASN A 112 -0.35 -2.42 14.99
CA ASN A 112 -1.50 -2.66 15.87
C ASN A 112 -2.56 -1.56 15.72
N PHE A 113 -3.13 -1.43 14.52
CA PHE A 113 -4.06 -0.35 14.21
C PHE A 113 -5.49 -0.64 14.71
N ILE A 114 -5.82 -1.90 15.01
CA ILE A 114 -7.17 -2.31 15.43
C ILE A 114 -7.10 -3.47 16.44
N GLU A 115 -6.52 -3.26 17.62
CA GLU A 115 -6.77 -4.18 18.76
C GLU A 115 -7.29 -3.48 20.02
N SER A 116 -7.30 -2.15 20.07
CA SER A 116 -7.73 -1.39 21.26
C SER A 116 -9.25 -1.32 21.50
N SER A 117 -10.08 -2.07 20.75
CA SER A 117 -11.54 -2.15 20.98
C SER A 117 -12.01 -3.55 21.41
N LYS A 118 -11.14 -4.56 21.39
CA LYS A 118 -11.51 -5.93 21.77
C LYS A 118 -11.55 -6.14 23.30
N GLU A 119 -10.68 -5.49 24.07
CA GLU A 119 -10.59 -5.72 25.52
C GLU A 119 -11.78 -5.14 26.33
N ASP A 120 -12.41 -4.06 25.86
CA ASP A 120 -13.60 -3.51 26.52
C ASP A 120 -14.90 -4.22 26.08
N SER A 121 -14.89 -4.82 24.89
CA SER A 121 -16.02 -5.61 24.36
C SER A 121 -16.11 -7.01 24.98
N LEU A 122 -14.96 -7.62 25.31
CA LEU A 122 -14.90 -8.94 25.96
C LEU A 122 -15.41 -8.91 27.41
N LYS A 123 -15.22 -7.80 28.12
CA LYS A 123 -15.76 -7.64 29.49
C LYS A 123 -17.28 -7.47 29.54
N PHE A 124 -17.92 -7.08 28.43
CA PHE A 124 -19.37 -6.97 28.32
C PHE A 124 -20.06 -8.31 27.98
N ILE A 125 -19.34 -9.22 27.33
CA ILE A 125 -19.87 -10.54 26.92
C ILE A 125 -19.74 -11.58 28.05
N GLU A 126 -18.72 -11.47 28.91
CA GLU A 126 -18.55 -12.38 30.06
C GLU A 126 -19.60 -12.17 31.17
N SER A 127 -20.27 -11.01 31.24
CA SER A 127 -21.29 -10.76 32.27
C SER A 127 -22.68 -11.30 31.94
N ASN A 128 -22.94 -11.84 30.73
CA ASN A 128 -24.30 -12.17 30.28
C ASN A 128 -24.51 -13.60 29.74
N ARG A 129 -23.63 -14.56 30.06
CA ARG A 129 -23.88 -15.98 29.74
C ARG A 129 -24.07 -16.82 31.00
N THR A 130 -25.30 -16.85 31.50
CA THR A 130 -25.80 -18.00 32.27
C THR A 130 -26.97 -18.64 31.52
N ASN A 131 -26.89 -19.97 31.41
CA ASN A 131 -27.96 -20.92 31.13
C ASN A 131 -28.54 -20.96 29.70
N SER A 132 -27.94 -21.82 28.86
CA SER A 132 -28.61 -23.07 28.43
C SER A 132 -27.69 -23.86 27.51
N GLN A 133 -27.30 -25.05 27.98
CA GLN A 133 -26.68 -26.11 27.20
C GLN A 133 -27.66 -26.64 26.15
N ASP A 134 -27.17 -26.88 24.94
CA ASP A 134 -27.29 -28.19 24.30
C ASP A 134 -26.23 -28.37 23.18
N PHE A 135 -25.57 -29.53 23.24
CA PHE A 135 -24.62 -30.18 22.32
C PHE A 135 -25.20 -30.28 20.87
N LEU A 136 -24.50 -30.42 19.74
CA LEU A 136 -23.24 -31.00 19.23
C LEU A 136 -23.05 -30.31 17.84
N GLU A 137 -21.88 -29.97 17.29
CA GLU A 137 -20.79 -30.86 16.92
C GLU A 137 -19.55 -30.01 16.60
N SER A 138 -18.52 -30.16 17.42
CA SER A 138 -17.15 -29.78 17.11
C SER A 138 -16.57 -30.77 16.09
N LYS A 139 -16.07 -30.32 14.93
CA LYS A 139 -14.89 -30.90 14.27
C LYS A 139 -14.45 -30.15 13.01
N ASN A 140 -13.13 -30.05 12.89
CA ASN A 140 -12.33 -29.68 11.71
C ASN A 140 -12.05 -28.19 11.51
N LEU A 141 -11.37 -27.60 12.50
CA LEU A 141 -10.43 -26.51 12.25
C LEU A 141 -9.02 -27.11 12.14
N ASP A 142 -8.80 -27.93 11.12
CA ASP A 142 -7.48 -28.49 10.82
C ASP A 142 -7.18 -28.34 9.34
N SER A 143 -6.02 -27.75 9.06
CA SER A 143 -5.35 -27.60 7.76
C SER A 143 -5.83 -26.46 6.83
N VAL A 144 -5.49 -25.22 7.20
CA VAL A 144 -4.99 -24.28 6.16
C VAL A 144 -3.62 -24.81 5.75
N LYS A 145 -3.60 -25.81 4.87
CA LYS A 145 -2.42 -26.14 4.09
C LYS A 145 -2.11 -24.90 3.26
N PHE A 146 -0.97 -24.28 3.49
CA PHE A 146 -0.34 -23.43 2.49
C PHE A 146 -0.25 -24.28 1.23
N ILE A 147 -1.13 -24.01 0.26
CA ILE A 147 -0.98 -24.56 -1.08
C ILE A 147 0.29 -23.90 -1.60
N GLU A 148 1.36 -24.69 -1.70
CA GLU A 148 2.56 -24.28 -2.40
C GLU A 148 2.12 -23.80 -3.79
N SER A 149 2.25 -22.49 -4.02
CA SER A 149 1.96 -21.87 -5.30
C SER A 149 2.71 -22.65 -6.38
N ASN A 150 1.95 -23.29 -7.27
CA ASN A 150 2.47 -24.07 -8.37
C ASN A 150 3.38 -23.15 -9.20
N PRO A 151 4.71 -23.38 -9.28
CA PRO A 151 5.67 -22.43 -9.85
C PRO A 151 5.51 -22.21 -11.37
N ASN A 152 4.56 -22.91 -11.99
CA ASN A 152 4.23 -22.83 -13.41
C ASN A 152 3.00 -21.94 -13.73
N LYS A 153 2.35 -21.32 -12.73
CA LYS A 153 1.34 -20.28 -13.00
C LYS A 153 2.05 -18.94 -13.06
N ASN A 154 1.84 -18.19 -14.15
CA ASN A 154 2.23 -16.78 -14.20
C ASN A 154 1.56 -16.09 -12.99
N PRO A 155 2.33 -15.49 -12.07
CA PRO A 155 1.75 -14.81 -10.92
C PRO A 155 0.78 -13.76 -11.43
N ILE A 156 -0.42 -13.71 -10.85
CA ILE A 156 -1.41 -12.70 -11.22
C ILE A 156 -0.77 -11.33 -10.95
N ASN A 157 -0.72 -10.49 -11.98
CA ASN A 157 -0.23 -9.12 -11.83
C ASN A 157 -1.25 -8.33 -10.98
N ILE A 158 -0.76 -7.59 -9.98
CA ILE A 158 -1.64 -6.78 -9.13
C ILE A 158 -2.43 -5.73 -9.93
N ILE A 159 -1.86 -5.23 -11.02
CA ILE A 159 -2.53 -4.28 -11.94
C ILE A 159 -3.72 -4.94 -12.65
N ASP A 160 -3.57 -6.22 -13.05
CA ASP A 160 -4.69 -6.98 -13.62
C ASP A 160 -5.77 -7.21 -12.55
N SER A 161 -5.36 -7.41 -11.29
CA SER A 161 -6.29 -7.58 -10.17
C SER A 161 -7.14 -6.33 -9.91
N ILE A 162 -6.55 -5.13 -9.99
CA ILE A 162 -7.30 -3.86 -9.93
C ILE A 162 -8.35 -3.84 -11.04
N SER A 163 -7.95 -4.14 -12.28
CA SER A 163 -8.85 -4.14 -13.45
C SER A 163 -9.99 -5.15 -13.30
N MET A 164 -9.72 -6.32 -12.72
CA MET A 164 -10.75 -7.33 -12.45
C MET A 164 -11.72 -6.89 -11.37
N LEU A 165 -11.22 -6.41 -10.22
CA LEU A 165 -12.05 -5.90 -9.13
C LEU A 165 -12.91 -4.72 -9.58
N ARG A 166 -12.38 -3.88 -10.47
CA ARG A 166 -13.12 -2.77 -11.07
C ARG A 166 -14.35 -3.23 -11.86
N ARG A 167 -14.26 -4.38 -12.56
CA ARG A 167 -15.39 -4.98 -13.29
C ARG A 167 -16.39 -5.66 -12.39
N LEU A 168 -15.92 -6.26 -11.30
CA LEU A 168 -16.71 -7.15 -10.45
C LEU A 168 -17.36 -6.45 -9.26
N THR A 169 -16.90 -5.26 -8.90
CA THR A 169 -17.39 -4.54 -7.72
C THR A 169 -17.75 -3.11 -8.04
N PRO A 170 -18.77 -2.53 -7.37
CA PRO A 170 -19.04 -1.10 -7.43
C PRO A 170 -18.13 -0.29 -6.49
N TYR A 171 -17.42 -0.96 -5.58
CA TYR A 171 -16.62 -0.35 -4.52
C TYR A 171 -15.44 0.47 -5.03
N PHE A 172 -14.96 1.36 -4.16
CA PHE A 172 -13.76 2.13 -4.43
C PHE A 172 -12.51 1.28 -4.21
N ILE A 173 -11.54 1.45 -5.10
CA ILE A 173 -10.30 0.68 -5.10
C ILE A 173 -9.14 1.61 -4.79
N THR A 174 -8.45 1.33 -3.68
CA THR A 174 -7.23 2.00 -3.25
C THR A 174 -6.03 1.09 -3.49
N PHE A 175 -5.04 1.58 -4.22
CA PHE A 175 -3.77 0.88 -4.41
C PHE A 175 -2.72 1.29 -3.37
N ASP A 176 -2.16 0.31 -2.66
CA ASP A 176 -1.19 0.51 -1.58
C ASP A 176 0.16 -0.14 -1.93
N SER A 177 1.08 0.67 -2.46
CA SER A 177 2.43 0.29 -2.88
C SER A 177 3.40 1.47 -2.75
N ILE A 178 4.68 1.23 -3.05
CA ILE A 178 5.71 2.27 -3.11
C ILE A 178 5.53 3.04 -4.43
N ILE A 179 4.99 4.26 -4.36
CA ILE A 179 4.81 5.16 -5.51
C ILE A 179 5.96 6.17 -5.55
N ILE A 180 6.82 6.04 -6.55
CA ILE A 180 8.03 6.88 -6.74
C ILE A 180 8.12 7.49 -8.14
N ASP A 181 7.18 7.19 -9.03
CA ASP A 181 7.25 7.62 -10.43
C ASP A 181 5.84 7.83 -11.04
N CYS A 182 5.72 8.82 -11.93
CA CYS A 182 4.51 9.10 -12.71
C CYS A 182 4.01 7.88 -13.51
N TYR A 183 4.90 7.01 -13.95
CA TYR A 183 4.55 5.76 -14.64
C TYR A 183 3.58 4.91 -13.83
N GLN A 184 3.78 4.82 -12.52
CA GLN A 184 2.94 4.00 -11.64
C GLN A 184 1.55 4.61 -11.49
N VAL A 185 1.47 5.93 -11.32
CA VAL A 185 0.19 6.67 -11.23
C VAL A 185 -0.63 6.45 -12.50
N LEU A 186 0.04 6.47 -13.64
CA LEU A 186 -0.60 6.21 -14.93
C LEU A 186 -1.07 4.77 -15.06
N GLU A 187 -0.23 3.79 -14.67
CA GLU A 187 -0.54 2.37 -14.71
C GLU A 187 -1.77 2.01 -13.85
N ILE A 188 -1.83 2.51 -12.61
CA ILE A 188 -2.96 2.26 -11.70
C ILE A 188 -4.24 2.97 -12.14
N ALA A 189 -4.13 4.16 -12.75
CA ALA A 189 -5.27 4.84 -13.33
C ALA A 189 -5.85 4.06 -14.52
N ILE A 190 -4.99 3.52 -15.40
CA ILE A 190 -5.41 2.65 -16.52
C ILE A 190 -6.10 1.39 -16.01
N ALA A 191 -5.60 0.82 -14.92
CA ALA A 191 -6.21 -0.35 -14.29
C ALA A 191 -7.58 -0.04 -13.63
N GLY A 192 -7.91 1.23 -13.44
CA GLY A 192 -9.18 1.67 -12.88
C GLY A 192 -9.18 1.74 -11.35
N ALA A 193 -8.04 2.03 -10.72
CA ALA A 193 -8.04 2.45 -9.31
C ALA A 193 -8.76 3.80 -9.15
N ASP A 194 -9.28 4.07 -7.96
CA ASP A 194 -9.84 5.39 -7.59
C ASP A 194 -8.84 6.20 -6.76
N MET A 195 -8.04 5.51 -5.96
CA MET A 195 -7.16 6.09 -4.96
C MET A 195 -5.82 5.36 -4.94
N PHE A 196 -4.80 6.00 -4.40
CA PHE A 196 -3.54 5.35 -4.06
C PHE A 196 -2.94 5.92 -2.78
N ILE A 197 -2.13 5.12 -2.11
CA ILE A 197 -1.41 5.54 -0.92
C ILE A 197 -0.09 6.19 -1.33
N PHE A 198 0.11 7.43 -0.89
CA PHE A 198 1.36 8.16 -1.08
C PHE A 198 2.07 8.34 0.27
N ASP A 199 3.06 7.50 0.53
CA ASP A 199 3.91 7.60 1.71
C ASP A 199 5.06 8.58 1.45
N TYR A 200 4.93 9.81 1.98
CA TYR A 200 5.89 10.88 1.75
C TYR A 200 7.28 10.54 2.29
N ARG A 201 7.37 9.77 3.37
CA ARG A 201 8.66 9.39 3.96
C ARG A 201 9.41 8.43 3.05
N ILE A 202 8.73 7.39 2.55
CA ILE A 202 9.32 6.47 1.57
C ILE A 202 9.73 7.22 0.30
N PHE A 203 8.90 8.16 -0.14
CA PHE A 203 9.19 9.00 -1.31
C PHE A 203 10.41 9.92 -1.10
N SER A 204 10.56 10.50 0.10
CA SER A 204 11.74 11.28 0.47
C SER A 204 12.99 10.40 0.49
N GLU A 205 12.93 9.22 1.09
CA GLU A 205 14.03 8.24 1.09
C GLU A 205 14.44 7.85 -0.35
N PHE A 206 13.49 7.74 -1.27
CA PHE A 206 13.77 7.54 -2.70
C PHE A 206 14.56 8.72 -3.32
N CYS A 207 14.18 9.97 -3.00
CA CYS A 207 14.90 11.14 -3.48
C CYS A 207 16.33 11.20 -2.93
N GLU A 208 16.53 10.82 -1.67
CA GLU A 208 17.87 10.70 -1.06
C GLU A 208 18.75 9.70 -1.82
N ILE A 209 18.19 8.53 -2.17
CA ILE A 209 18.89 7.53 -2.97
C ILE A 209 19.26 8.10 -4.34
N LEU A 210 18.33 8.76 -5.03
CA LEU A 210 18.58 9.36 -6.34
C LEU A 210 19.71 10.39 -6.30
N CYS A 211 19.65 11.37 -5.39
CA CYS A 211 20.71 12.37 -5.23
C CYS A 211 22.05 11.73 -4.90
N TYR A 212 22.07 10.72 -4.03
CA TYR A 212 23.29 10.00 -3.69
C TYR A 212 23.89 9.32 -4.93
N LEU A 213 23.09 8.59 -5.72
CA LEU A 213 23.57 7.89 -6.92
C LEU A 213 24.09 8.87 -7.97
N ASP A 214 23.39 9.98 -8.21
CA ASP A 214 23.80 11.00 -9.15
C ASP A 214 25.12 11.66 -8.73
N SER A 215 25.25 12.04 -7.46
CA SER A 215 26.50 12.61 -6.91
C SER A 215 27.73 11.71 -7.05
N LYS A 216 27.52 10.40 -7.15
CA LYS A 216 28.57 9.39 -7.32
C LYS A 216 28.73 8.93 -8.76
N ASN A 217 27.94 9.45 -9.71
CA ASN A 217 27.83 8.92 -11.07
C ASN A 217 27.62 7.39 -11.09
N MET A 218 26.84 6.88 -10.13
CA MET A 218 26.56 5.45 -10.00
C MET A 218 25.29 5.09 -10.75
N SER A 219 25.36 4.07 -11.60
CA SER A 219 24.17 3.48 -12.22
C SER A 219 23.41 2.59 -11.23
N LEU A 220 22.09 2.57 -11.30
CA LEU A 220 21.22 1.67 -10.53
C LEU A 220 21.60 0.19 -10.73
N ASP A 221 22.05 -0.18 -11.93
CA ASP A 221 22.45 -1.54 -12.28
C ASP A 221 23.71 -2.00 -11.50
N SER A 222 24.54 -1.05 -11.07
CA SER A 222 25.76 -1.35 -10.28
C SER A 222 25.46 -1.76 -8.85
N ILE A 223 24.25 -1.52 -8.36
CA ILE A 223 23.84 -1.84 -6.99
C ILE A 223 23.42 -3.30 -6.93
N ASN A 224 24.24 -4.14 -6.31
CA ASN A 224 23.91 -5.55 -6.14
C ASN A 224 22.92 -5.77 -4.99
N LEU A 225 21.65 -6.02 -5.34
CA LEU A 225 20.57 -6.29 -4.39
C LEU A 225 20.69 -7.65 -3.69
N SER A 226 21.43 -8.62 -4.25
CA SER A 226 21.58 -9.94 -3.60
C SER A 226 22.34 -9.87 -2.28
N ASN A 227 23.15 -8.82 -2.10
CA ASN A 227 23.82 -8.52 -0.83
C ASN A 227 22.82 -8.04 0.25
N PHE A 228 21.61 -7.65 -0.14
CA PHE A 228 20.58 -7.12 0.77
C PHE A 228 19.61 -8.18 1.33
N ASN A 229 19.48 -9.36 0.71
CA ASN A 229 18.38 -10.30 0.99
C ASN A 229 18.71 -11.49 1.92
N THR A 230 19.79 -11.47 2.70
CA THR A 230 20.20 -12.61 3.54
C THR A 230 19.47 -12.78 4.88
N GLN A 231 18.20 -12.38 5.02
CA GLN A 231 17.46 -12.58 6.29
C GLN A 231 16.58 -13.83 6.37
N ASN A 232 16.47 -14.63 5.30
CA ASN A 232 15.73 -15.90 5.34
C ASN A 232 16.61 -17.09 4.96
N PHE A 233 17.50 -17.52 5.85
CA PHE A 233 18.00 -18.89 5.84
C PHE A 233 17.68 -19.54 7.19
N LYS A 234 16.68 -20.42 7.14
CA LYS A 234 16.38 -21.36 8.22
C LYS A 234 17.65 -22.15 8.53
N GLN A 235 17.91 -22.24 9.83
CA GLN A 235 18.90 -23.07 10.48
C GLN A 235 19.07 -24.41 9.75
N ASP A 236 20.21 -24.60 9.09
CA ASP A 236 20.87 -25.90 9.10
C ASP A 236 22.38 -25.69 8.98
N SER A 237 23.06 -26.31 9.93
CA SER A 237 24.46 -26.18 10.35
C SER A 237 25.52 -25.91 9.27
N LYS A 238 26.47 -25.03 9.65
CA LYS A 238 27.80 -24.72 9.08
C LYS A 238 27.87 -23.64 7.99
N GLN A 239 27.81 -22.36 8.38
CA GLN A 239 28.42 -21.27 7.59
C GLN A 239 28.63 -19.95 8.39
N ASP A 240 29.46 -19.96 9.43
CA ASP A 240 29.69 -18.79 10.29
C ASP A 240 30.54 -17.65 9.67
N PHE A 241 31.06 -17.80 8.45
CA PHE A 241 31.94 -16.79 7.81
C PHE A 241 31.26 -15.90 6.75
N LYS A 242 30.06 -16.24 6.27
CA LYS A 242 29.34 -15.40 5.26
C LYS A 242 28.35 -14.41 5.87
N HIS A 243 27.97 -14.58 7.14
CA HIS A 243 26.95 -13.75 7.78
C HIS A 243 27.45 -12.36 8.21
N ALA A 244 28.71 -12.21 8.62
CA ALA A 244 29.25 -10.91 9.04
C ALA A 244 29.45 -9.94 7.84
N PHE A 245 29.92 -10.45 6.70
CA PHE A 245 30.33 -9.61 5.57
C PHE A 245 29.17 -8.91 4.85
N ASN A 246 27.95 -9.48 4.91
CA ASN A 246 26.79 -8.95 4.17
C ASN A 246 25.96 -7.94 4.97
N GLN A 247 25.89 -8.05 6.30
CA GLN A 247 25.21 -7.04 7.14
C GLN A 247 25.99 -5.72 7.16
N ASP A 248 27.32 -5.79 7.17
CA ASP A 248 28.18 -4.60 7.12
C ASP A 248 27.95 -3.78 5.85
N CYS A 249 27.75 -4.42 4.69
CA CYS A 249 27.49 -3.72 3.43
C CYS A 249 26.17 -2.95 3.40
N GLN A 250 25.09 -3.48 3.97
CA GLN A 250 23.78 -2.80 3.97
C GLN A 250 23.77 -1.62 4.93
N HIS A 251 24.33 -1.83 6.12
CA HIS A 251 24.42 -0.81 7.14
C HIS A 251 25.31 0.34 6.65
N ASP A 252 26.45 0.02 6.02
CA ASP A 252 27.35 1.00 5.41
C ASP A 252 26.64 1.81 4.31
N PHE A 253 25.87 1.19 3.43
CA PHE A 253 25.13 1.92 2.39
C PHE A 253 24.07 2.87 2.97
N SER A 254 23.23 2.40 3.91
CA SER A 254 22.21 3.26 4.53
C SER A 254 22.84 4.40 5.35
N GLN A 255 23.95 4.15 6.04
CA GLN A 255 24.68 5.20 6.75
C GLN A 255 25.30 6.21 5.79
N LYS A 256 25.89 5.75 4.68
CA LYS A 256 26.43 6.64 3.64
C LYS A 256 25.37 7.56 3.07
N ILE A 257 24.16 7.04 2.79
CA ILE A 257 23.05 7.88 2.35
C ILE A 257 22.67 8.88 3.43
N LYS A 258 22.44 8.45 4.68
CA LYS A 258 22.06 9.38 5.77
C LYS A 258 23.09 10.50 5.98
N ASN A 259 24.38 10.17 5.94
CA ASN A 259 25.46 11.15 6.05
C ASN A 259 25.49 12.10 4.84
N PHE A 260 25.20 11.59 3.63
CA PHE A 260 25.06 12.42 2.44
C PHE A 260 23.84 13.34 2.55
N SER A 261 22.69 12.85 3.01
CA SER A 261 21.45 13.60 3.15
C SER A 261 21.61 14.79 4.09
N GLN A 262 22.30 14.61 5.21
CA GLN A 262 22.60 15.69 6.16
C GLN A 262 23.42 16.84 5.54
N ASN A 263 24.24 16.56 4.52
CA ASN A 263 25.06 17.57 3.87
C ASN A 263 24.37 18.22 2.65
N ASN A 264 23.27 17.65 2.17
CA ASN A 264 22.59 18.06 0.92
C ASN A 264 21.09 18.26 1.10
N GLU A 265 20.64 18.59 2.32
CA GLU A 265 19.23 18.68 2.70
C GLU A 265 18.40 19.57 1.76
N LEU A 266 18.93 20.74 1.38
CA LEU A 266 18.24 21.68 0.49
C LEU A 266 18.05 21.12 -0.93
N GLU A 267 19.07 20.44 -1.47
CA GLU A 267 19.00 19.83 -2.80
C GLU A 267 17.96 18.71 -2.83
N ILE A 268 18.01 17.84 -1.81
CA ILE A 268 17.05 16.74 -1.65
C ILE A 268 15.63 17.28 -1.50
N ALA A 269 15.42 18.29 -0.64
CA ALA A 269 14.10 18.90 -0.45
C ALA A 269 13.53 19.50 -1.75
N ASN A 270 14.38 20.15 -2.55
CA ASN A 270 13.97 20.69 -3.86
C ASN A 270 13.61 19.55 -4.84
N LEU A 271 14.42 18.50 -4.91
CA LEU A 271 14.13 17.33 -5.75
C LEU A 271 12.81 16.66 -5.34
N THR A 272 12.63 16.42 -4.04
CA THR A 272 11.42 15.83 -3.47
C THR A 272 10.19 16.67 -3.80
N SER A 273 10.27 17.99 -3.62
CA SER A 273 9.17 18.91 -3.94
C SER A 273 8.79 18.84 -5.43
N ASN A 274 9.79 18.85 -6.32
CA ASN A 274 9.55 18.83 -7.76
C ASN A 274 8.92 17.51 -8.21
N LEU A 275 9.52 16.38 -7.86
CA LEU A 275 9.03 15.06 -8.27
C LEU A 275 7.67 14.73 -7.63
N ALA A 276 7.46 15.09 -6.36
CA ALA A 276 6.15 14.93 -5.73
C ALA A 276 5.09 15.78 -6.44
N SER A 277 5.40 17.03 -6.79
CA SER A 277 4.47 17.88 -7.53
C SER A 277 4.09 17.25 -8.88
N GLU A 278 5.05 16.69 -9.63
CA GLU A 278 4.77 16.00 -10.89
C GLU A 278 3.81 14.82 -10.72
N ILE A 279 4.08 13.94 -9.75
CA ILE A 279 3.24 12.76 -9.44
C ILE A 279 1.83 13.19 -9.05
N LEU A 280 1.71 14.17 -8.15
CA LEU A 280 0.43 14.61 -7.60
C LEU A 280 -0.38 15.41 -8.62
N ASN A 281 0.27 16.22 -9.46
CA ASN A 281 -0.39 16.90 -10.57
C ASN A 281 -0.91 15.90 -11.61
N LEU A 282 -0.13 14.87 -11.94
CA LEU A 282 -0.59 13.80 -12.83
C LEU A 282 -1.78 13.07 -12.24
N ALA A 283 -1.72 12.69 -10.95
CA ALA A 283 -2.82 12.04 -10.25
C ALA A 283 -4.11 12.88 -10.33
N ASN A 284 -4.02 14.18 -10.02
CA ASN A 284 -5.16 15.09 -10.09
C ASN A 284 -5.73 15.20 -11.52
N ASN A 285 -4.87 15.26 -12.54
CA ASN A 285 -5.30 15.28 -13.95
C ASN A 285 -5.99 13.98 -14.38
N LEU A 286 -5.68 12.87 -13.72
CA LEU A 286 -6.31 11.56 -13.93
C LEU A 286 -7.50 11.32 -13.00
N ALA A 287 -7.88 12.32 -12.18
CA ALA A 287 -8.87 12.20 -11.12
C ALA A 287 -8.64 10.98 -10.21
N LEU A 288 -7.36 10.68 -9.95
CA LEU A 288 -6.91 9.67 -9.02
C LEU A 288 -6.55 10.35 -7.70
N ILE A 289 -7.10 9.87 -6.59
CA ILE A 289 -7.01 10.61 -5.32
C ILE A 289 -5.84 10.08 -4.49
N PRO A 290 -4.82 10.91 -4.21
CA PRO A 290 -3.72 10.54 -3.32
C PRO A 290 -4.21 10.55 -1.86
N ILE A 291 -4.00 9.44 -1.17
CA ILE A 291 -4.16 9.34 0.28
C ILE A 291 -2.77 9.39 0.91
N PHE A 292 -2.48 10.47 1.63
CA PHE A 292 -1.15 10.67 2.21
C PHE A 292 -0.98 9.84 3.48
N LYS A 293 0.02 8.95 3.49
CA LYS A 293 0.42 8.25 4.72
C LYS A 293 1.42 9.14 5.48
N ILE A 294 1.01 9.58 6.67
CA ILE A 294 1.73 10.55 7.50
C ILE A 294 2.25 9.86 8.75
N HIS A 295 3.55 10.02 9.01
CA HIS A 295 4.24 9.46 10.17
C HIS A 295 4.60 10.52 11.20
N SER A 296 4.59 11.79 10.82
CA SER A 296 4.99 12.92 11.66
C SER A 296 4.34 14.23 11.22
N GLN A 297 4.29 15.21 12.12
CA GLN A 297 3.80 16.56 11.80
C GLN A 297 4.65 17.24 10.70
N SER A 298 5.96 16.98 10.66
CA SER A 298 6.84 17.51 9.62
C SER A 298 6.49 17.02 8.21
N ASP A 299 5.90 15.82 8.09
CA ASP A 299 5.43 15.32 6.79
C ASP A 299 4.28 16.20 6.28
N ILE A 300 3.32 16.55 7.14
CA ILE A 300 2.19 17.43 6.80
C ILE A 300 2.70 18.80 6.34
N GLU A 301 3.64 19.40 7.08
CA GLU A 301 4.22 20.70 6.73
C GLU A 301 4.98 20.66 5.41
N SER A 302 5.61 19.53 5.08
CA SER A 302 6.34 19.37 3.83
C SER A 302 5.39 19.19 2.65
N ILE A 303 4.39 18.32 2.79
CA ILE A 303 3.43 18.02 1.73
C ILE A 303 2.51 19.22 1.46
N SER A 304 2.08 19.94 2.50
CA SER A 304 1.18 21.10 2.36
C SER A 304 1.80 22.27 1.57
N LYS A 305 3.14 22.31 1.45
CA LYS A 305 3.84 23.26 0.57
C LYS A 305 3.76 22.87 -0.92
N ILE A 306 3.56 21.59 -1.19
CA ILE A 306 3.61 20.99 -2.53
C ILE A 306 2.19 20.80 -3.08
N TYR A 307 1.26 20.37 -2.23
CA TYR A 307 -0.06 19.92 -2.64
C TYR A 307 -1.14 20.23 -1.59
N ASN A 308 -2.37 20.45 -2.04
CA ASN A 308 -3.50 20.62 -1.16
C ASN A 308 -3.94 19.25 -0.60
N ILE A 309 -3.60 18.98 0.66
CA ILE A 309 -3.88 17.68 1.27
C ILE A 309 -5.37 17.53 1.54
N GLU A 310 -5.99 16.57 0.86
CA GLU A 310 -7.41 16.26 1.03
C GLU A 310 -7.62 15.03 1.89
N CYS A 311 -6.82 13.98 1.70
CA CYS A 311 -6.96 12.69 2.38
C CYS A 311 -5.68 12.29 3.10
N ILE A 312 -5.77 11.90 4.37
CA ILE A 312 -4.64 11.46 5.18
C ILE A 312 -4.96 10.12 5.88
N ILE A 313 -3.96 9.25 5.96
CA ILE A 313 -3.89 8.15 6.90
C ILE A 313 -2.73 8.45 7.86
N CYS A 314 -2.99 8.48 9.15
CA CYS A 314 -1.98 8.72 10.18
C CYS A 314 -2.23 7.82 11.39
N ASP A 315 -1.18 7.53 12.15
CA ASP A 315 -1.27 6.80 13.42
C ASP A 315 -2.26 7.45 14.38
N LYS A 316 -2.97 6.63 15.19
CA LYS A 316 -3.91 7.16 16.22
C LYS A 316 -3.29 8.21 17.13
N LYS A 317 -1.98 8.10 17.38
CA LYS A 317 -1.21 9.06 18.20
C LYS A 317 -1.16 10.47 17.60
N LEU A 318 -1.38 10.57 16.30
CA LEU A 318 -1.33 11.79 15.49
C LEU A 318 -2.74 12.34 15.19
N GLU A 319 -3.82 11.70 15.66
CA GLU A 319 -5.21 12.19 15.47
C GLU A 319 -5.42 13.61 16.01
N ASN A 320 -4.66 14.01 17.04
CA ASN A 320 -4.72 15.34 17.62
C ASN A 320 -4.08 16.44 16.75
N LEU A 321 -3.52 16.12 15.58
CA LEU A 321 -2.96 17.08 14.62
C LEU A 321 -4.03 17.79 13.76
N GLU A 322 -5.31 17.52 14.02
CA GLU A 322 -6.47 18.22 13.42
C GLU A 322 -6.33 19.75 13.24
N PRO A 323 -5.74 20.55 14.17
CA PRO A 323 -5.69 22.01 13.98
C PRO A 323 -4.66 22.50 12.95
N TYR A 324 -3.74 21.65 12.48
CA TYR A 324 -2.69 22.05 11.53
C TYR A 324 -3.05 21.85 10.06
N ILE A 325 -4.01 20.99 9.78
CA ILE A 325 -4.69 20.98 8.50
C ILE A 325 -5.66 22.15 8.58
N ASN A 326 -5.42 23.21 7.81
CA ASN A 326 -6.28 24.39 7.78
C ASN A 326 -7.63 24.01 7.12
N LEU A 327 -8.44 23.21 7.83
CA LEU A 327 -9.77 22.71 7.48
C LEU A 327 -10.80 23.84 7.41
N ASN A 328 -10.37 25.11 7.48
CA ASN A 328 -11.20 26.26 7.17
C ASN A 328 -11.49 26.38 5.65
N GLN A 329 -10.82 25.60 4.79
CA GLN A 329 -11.17 25.46 3.37
C GLN A 329 -11.39 24.01 2.90
N THR A 330 -10.92 23.02 3.65
CA THR A 330 -11.21 21.59 3.41
C THR A 330 -12.33 21.12 4.35
N LYS A 331 -13.48 20.75 3.79
CA LYS A 331 -14.60 20.18 4.55
C LYS A 331 -14.22 18.78 5.04
N LYS A 332 -14.36 18.57 6.35
CA LYS A 332 -14.06 17.33 7.10
C LYS A 332 -14.25 16.04 6.28
N LEU A 333 -13.15 15.29 6.15
CA LEU A 333 -13.14 13.83 6.22
C LEU A 333 -13.30 13.49 7.67
#